data_AF-A0A015KTS1-F1
#
_entry.id   AF-A0A015KTS1-F1
#
_cell.length_a   1.000
_cell.length_b   1.000
_cell.length_c   1.000
_cell.angle_alpha   90.00
_cell.angle_beta   90.00
_cell.angle_gamma   90.00
#
_symmetry.space_group_name_H-M   'P 1'
#
loop_
_entity.id
_entity.type
_entity.pdbx_description
1 polymer ?
#
loop_
_entity_poly.entity_id
_entity_poly.type
_entity_poly.pdbx_seq_one_letter_code
_entity_poly.pdbx_strand_id
1 'polypeptide(L)'
;MGNHVIDLLRIQKLEWFGNAHTTSGVQFVSRLSNLIWYIDPHRSKFIQRSYHFPKFIEELPEYKASSSYNQYYNNSHHKKIEIQAKTLKRHVEALENSLIQPWASDKKWVQFIDEVIQLCATSKKYVEYLDNVNNRMHIIHSSSIPIRNGIDHIKVLDINKTSSMSNKYTDIINLMQDKAEYDPICIDNLIPHNVFQAAYLEGMELPFNITLYRYYSGNYIGTLNWIWKRPDTVELFDKTKESQSLLKAHESLPKYSTRQMRKM
;
A
#
# COMPACT_ATOMS: atom_id res chain seq x y z
N MET A 1 10.74 -22.29 19.75
CA MET A 1 9.65 -21.42 20.22
C MET A 1 8.73 -22.09 21.23
N GLY A 2 7.98 -23.15 20.87
CA GLY A 2 7.07 -23.84 21.82
C GLY A 2 7.74 -24.28 23.12
N ASN A 3 8.99 -24.78 23.03
CA ASN A 3 9.78 -25.12 24.22
C ASN A 3 10.04 -23.91 25.13
N HIS A 4 10.35 -22.73 24.57
CA HIS A 4 10.58 -21.53 25.38
C HIS A 4 9.31 -21.00 26.05
N VAL A 5 8.14 -21.21 25.43
CA VAL A 5 6.84 -20.93 26.09
C VAL A 5 6.64 -21.89 27.25
N ILE A 6 6.94 -23.18 27.08
CA ILE A 6 6.88 -24.18 28.16
C ILE A 6 7.84 -23.81 29.30
N ASP A 7 9.07 -23.42 28.97
CA ASP A 7 10.08 -23.02 29.96
C ASP A 7 9.64 -21.77 30.73
N LEU A 8 9.03 -20.78 30.05
CA LEU A 8 8.44 -19.61 30.70
C LEU A 8 7.35 -20.00 31.69
N LEU A 9 6.42 -20.87 31.30
CA LEU A 9 5.37 -21.37 32.19
C LEU A 9 5.94 -22.09 33.40
N ARG A 10 6.98 -22.92 33.20
CA ARG A 10 7.68 -23.63 34.28
C ARG A 10 8.35 -22.66 35.26
N ILE A 11 9.03 -21.62 34.77
CA ILE A 11 9.65 -20.58 35.60
C ILE A 11 8.59 -19.86 36.45
N GLN A 12 7.41 -19.61 35.88
CA GLN A 12 6.27 -19.01 36.57
C GLN A 12 5.48 -20.01 37.44
N LYS A 13 5.91 -21.27 37.53
CA LYS A 13 5.23 -22.35 38.29
C LYS A 13 3.77 -22.57 37.84
N LEU A 14 3.52 -22.39 36.55
CA LEU A 14 2.21 -22.59 35.93
C LEU A 14 2.12 -24.00 35.36
N GLU A 15 1.30 -24.84 36.00
CA GLU A 15 1.14 -26.24 35.65
C GLU A 15 -0.33 -26.60 35.50
N TRP A 16 -0.64 -27.53 34.60
CA TRP A 16 -1.97 -28.12 34.50
C TRP A 16 -2.07 -29.33 35.42
N PHE A 17 -3.16 -29.44 36.18
CA PHE A 17 -3.40 -30.60 37.04
C PHE A 17 -3.94 -31.80 36.24
N GLY A 18 -3.56 -33.00 36.67
CA GLY A 18 -3.99 -34.26 36.05
C GLY A 18 -3.62 -34.36 34.57
N ASN A 19 -4.43 -35.05 33.77
CA ASN A 19 -4.18 -35.25 32.33
C ASN A 19 -4.52 -34.02 31.46
N ALA A 20 -4.84 -32.86 32.05
CA ALA A 20 -5.14 -31.66 31.27
C ALA A 20 -3.90 -31.12 30.53
N HIS A 21 -2.69 -31.43 31.01
CA HIS A 21 -1.45 -31.04 30.32
C HIS A 21 -1.31 -31.70 28.94
N THR A 22 -1.72 -32.96 28.78
CA THR A 22 -1.62 -33.71 27.51
C THR A 22 -2.71 -33.34 26.50
N THR A 23 -3.71 -32.57 26.90
CA THR A 23 -4.86 -32.18 26.07
C THR A 23 -4.91 -30.66 25.94
N SER A 24 -5.56 -29.98 26.88
CA SER A 24 -5.77 -28.53 26.87
C SER A 24 -4.46 -27.74 26.95
N GLY A 25 -3.46 -28.23 27.70
CA GLY A 25 -2.15 -27.59 27.84
C GLY A 25 -1.36 -27.56 26.54
N VAL A 26 -1.21 -28.72 25.88
CA VAL A 26 -0.57 -28.82 24.55
C VAL A 26 -1.26 -27.92 23.53
N GLN A 27 -2.60 -27.91 23.50
CA GLN A 27 -3.35 -27.05 22.59
C GLN A 27 -3.12 -25.57 22.86
N PHE A 28 -3.14 -25.16 24.13
CA PHE A 28 -2.89 -23.77 24.52
C PHE A 28 -1.48 -23.32 24.10
N VAL A 29 -0.44 -24.10 24.44
CA VAL A 29 0.95 -23.79 24.07
C VAL A 29 1.10 -23.70 22.55
N SER A 30 0.48 -24.62 21.81
CA SER A 30 0.50 -24.61 20.34
C SER A 30 -0.16 -23.34 19.79
N ARG A 31 -1.37 -23.00 20.26
CA ARG A 31 -2.11 -21.82 19.81
C ARG A 31 -1.38 -20.52 20.13
N LEU A 32 -0.84 -20.39 21.34
CA LEU A 32 -0.05 -19.24 21.75
C LEU A 32 1.23 -19.12 20.92
N SER A 33 1.95 -20.23 20.73
CA SER A 33 3.16 -20.26 19.91
C SER A 33 2.87 -19.88 18.46
N ASN A 34 1.77 -20.38 17.88
CA ASN A 34 1.38 -20.09 16.51
C ASN A 34 1.05 -18.60 16.32
N LEU A 35 0.31 -17.98 17.26
CA LEU A 35 0.02 -16.55 17.20
C LEU A 35 1.31 -15.73 17.29
N ILE A 36 2.16 -15.99 18.28
CA ILE A 36 3.40 -15.25 18.47
C ILE A 36 4.34 -15.46 17.27
N TRP A 37 4.41 -16.67 16.70
CA TRP A 37 5.25 -16.97 15.53
C TRP A 37 4.79 -16.19 14.29
N TYR A 38 3.47 -16.06 14.14
CA TYR A 38 2.86 -15.37 13.00
C TYR A 38 3.04 -13.85 13.08
N ILE A 39 2.99 -13.26 14.27
CA ILE A 39 3.20 -11.80 14.46
C ILE A 39 4.67 -11.41 14.55
N ASP A 40 5.58 -12.35 14.87
CA ASP A 40 6.99 -12.08 15.12
C ASP A 40 7.68 -11.24 14.02
N PRO A 41 7.53 -11.55 12.72
CA PRO A 41 8.18 -10.75 11.69
C PRO A 41 7.62 -9.33 11.52
N HIS A 42 6.49 -9.05 12.15
CA HIS A 42 5.72 -7.82 11.97
C HIS A 42 5.63 -6.97 13.24
N ARG A 43 6.36 -7.32 14.32
CA ARG A 43 6.33 -6.59 15.60
C ARG A 43 6.52 -5.08 15.46
N SER A 44 7.42 -4.64 14.59
CA SER A 44 7.65 -3.22 14.31
C SER A 44 6.39 -2.50 13.77
N LYS A 45 5.56 -3.20 12.98
CA LYS A 45 4.31 -2.64 12.44
C LYS A 45 3.25 -2.43 13.53
N PHE A 46 3.24 -3.27 14.56
CA PHE A 46 2.41 -3.09 15.74
C PHE A 46 2.90 -1.88 16.54
N ILE A 47 4.20 -1.83 16.84
CA ILE A 47 4.81 -0.73 17.63
C ILE A 47 4.61 0.63 16.95
N GLN A 48 4.78 0.72 15.62
CA GLN A 48 4.52 1.95 14.84
C GLN A 48 3.08 2.47 14.97
N ARG A 49 2.14 1.63 15.40
CA ARG A 49 0.73 1.99 15.64
C ARG A 49 0.41 2.11 17.13
N SER A 50 1.44 2.18 17.97
CA SER A 50 1.31 2.22 19.43
C SER A 50 0.59 0.99 20.00
N TYR A 51 0.72 -0.15 19.32
CA TYR A 51 0.25 -1.44 19.81
C TYR A 51 1.39 -2.15 20.53
N HIS A 52 1.33 -2.12 21.86
CA HIS A 52 2.34 -2.71 22.72
C HIS A 52 2.02 -4.17 23.02
N PHE A 53 3.07 -4.99 23.08
CA PHE A 53 2.96 -6.39 23.42
C PHE A 53 3.00 -6.57 24.95
N PRO A 54 2.34 -7.61 25.49
CA PRO A 54 2.39 -7.90 26.92
C PRO A 54 3.79 -8.30 27.38
N LYS A 55 4.06 -8.14 28.68
CA LYS A 55 5.40 -8.31 29.26
C LYS A 55 5.97 -9.71 29.04
N PHE A 56 5.16 -10.76 29.16
CA PHE A 56 5.63 -12.14 28.97
C PHE A 56 6.23 -12.39 27.58
N ILE A 57 5.79 -11.63 26.56
CA ILE A 57 6.38 -11.70 25.22
C ILE A 57 7.82 -11.21 25.31
N GLU A 58 8.05 -10.02 25.86
CA GLU A 58 9.39 -9.45 26.03
C GLU A 58 10.31 -10.34 26.89
N GLU A 59 9.71 -11.17 27.76
CA GLU A 59 10.46 -12.10 28.60
C GLU A 59 11.04 -13.32 27.84
N LEU A 60 10.57 -13.58 26.62
CA LEU A 60 11.01 -14.70 25.79
C LEU A 60 12.49 -14.56 25.35
N PRO A 61 13.28 -15.65 25.34
CA PRO A 61 14.73 -15.61 25.09
C PRO A 61 15.14 -14.89 23.81
N GLU A 62 14.53 -15.19 22.66
CA GLU A 62 14.86 -14.53 21.40
C GLU A 62 14.59 -13.03 21.45
N TYR A 63 13.52 -12.60 22.12
CA TYR A 63 13.17 -11.18 22.17
C TYR A 63 14.05 -10.41 23.15
N LYS A 64 14.46 -11.02 24.27
CA LYS A 64 15.52 -10.47 25.15
C LYS A 64 16.83 -10.28 24.41
N ALA A 65 17.17 -11.21 23.51
CA ALA A 65 18.36 -11.13 22.68
C ALA A 65 18.21 -10.18 21.47
N SER A 66 17.10 -9.43 21.36
CA SER A 66 16.76 -8.60 20.18
C SER A 66 16.74 -9.38 18.86
N SER A 67 16.43 -10.68 18.95
CA SER A 67 16.32 -11.64 17.85
C SER A 67 14.84 -11.91 17.49
N SER A 68 14.61 -12.95 16.69
CA SER A 68 13.31 -13.37 16.16
C SER A 68 13.18 -14.89 16.18
N TYR A 69 12.00 -15.40 16.48
CA TYR A 69 11.69 -16.82 16.37
C TYR A 69 11.48 -17.28 14.93
N ASN A 70 10.95 -16.43 14.08
CA ASN A 70 10.63 -16.75 12.69
C ASN A 70 11.84 -16.52 11.78
N GLN A 71 12.88 -17.35 11.97
CA GLN A 71 14.09 -17.30 11.15
C GLN A 71 13.81 -17.62 9.67
N TYR A 72 12.80 -18.45 9.39
CA TYR A 72 12.40 -18.73 8.00
C TYR A 72 12.02 -17.44 7.28
N TYR A 73 11.16 -16.60 7.87
CA TYR A 73 10.78 -15.33 7.26
C TYR A 73 11.97 -14.38 7.04
N ASN A 74 12.94 -14.38 7.97
CA ASN A 74 14.08 -13.48 7.91
C ASN A 74 15.18 -13.94 6.94
N ASN A 75 15.44 -15.24 6.87
CA ASN A 75 16.54 -15.82 6.09
C ASN A 75 16.11 -16.29 4.70
N SER A 76 14.80 -16.40 4.46
CA SER A 76 14.24 -16.80 3.17
C SER A 76 14.46 -15.74 2.08
N HIS A 77 14.90 -16.19 0.90
CA HIS A 77 14.89 -15.39 -0.33
C HIS A 77 13.51 -15.29 -1.00
N HIS A 78 12.51 -16.04 -0.53
CA HIS A 78 11.14 -15.93 -1.04
C HIS A 78 10.48 -14.62 -0.65
N LYS A 79 9.46 -14.23 -1.44
CA LYS A 79 8.64 -13.05 -1.17
C LYS A 79 8.09 -13.10 0.25
N LYS A 80 8.42 -12.08 1.03
CA LYS A 80 7.90 -11.89 2.39
C LYS A 80 6.39 -11.74 2.34
N ILE A 81 5.69 -12.63 3.03
CA ILE A 81 4.23 -12.63 3.10
C ILE A 81 3.81 -11.54 4.06
N GLU A 82 2.94 -10.65 3.60
CA GLU A 82 2.36 -9.62 4.45
C GLU A 82 1.33 -10.21 5.43
N ILE A 83 1.20 -9.56 6.59
CA ILE A 83 0.24 -9.97 7.59
C ILE A 83 -1.20 -9.79 7.07
N GLN A 84 -1.97 -10.87 7.08
CA GLN A 84 -3.36 -10.90 6.61
C GLN A 84 -4.35 -10.87 7.79
N ALA A 85 -5.39 -10.04 7.67
CA ALA A 85 -6.45 -9.89 8.68
C ALA A 85 -7.13 -11.23 9.00
N LYS A 86 -7.56 -11.96 7.97
CA LYS A 86 -8.21 -13.28 8.10
C LYS A 86 -7.35 -14.29 8.86
N THR A 87 -6.07 -14.38 8.53
CA THR A 87 -5.15 -15.34 9.15
C THR A 87 -4.82 -14.94 10.59
N LEU A 88 -4.59 -13.64 10.85
CA LEU A 88 -4.39 -13.13 12.21
C LEU A 88 -5.61 -13.41 13.09
N LYS A 89 -6.80 -13.09 12.59
CA LYS A 89 -8.08 -13.33 13.27
C LYS A 89 -8.25 -14.80 13.65
N ARG A 90 -7.97 -15.73 12.72
CA ARG A 90 -8.01 -17.18 12.99
C ARG A 90 -7.07 -17.60 14.13
N HIS A 91 -5.85 -17.05 14.18
CA HIS A 91 -4.91 -17.36 15.27
C HIS A 91 -5.40 -16.82 16.61
N VAL A 92 -5.97 -15.62 16.64
CA VAL A 92 -6.54 -15.03 17.87
C VAL A 92 -7.74 -15.84 18.36
N GLU A 93 -8.71 -16.12 17.49
CA GLU A 93 -9.91 -16.91 17.85
C GLU A 93 -9.52 -18.31 18.35
N ALA A 94 -8.53 -18.94 17.71
CA ALA A 94 -8.01 -20.23 18.19
C ALA A 94 -7.44 -20.13 19.61
N LEU A 95 -6.69 -19.07 19.93
CA LEU A 95 -6.13 -18.85 21.26
C LEU A 95 -7.23 -18.54 22.28
N GLU A 96 -8.22 -17.71 21.94
CA GLU A 96 -9.36 -17.40 22.83
C GLU A 96 -10.17 -18.64 23.20
N ASN A 97 -10.30 -19.61 22.28
CA ASN A 97 -10.93 -20.91 22.58
C ASN A 97 -10.18 -21.71 23.67
N SER A 98 -8.91 -21.41 23.94
CA SER A 98 -8.19 -22.00 25.07
C SER A 98 -8.44 -21.25 26.39
N LEU A 99 -8.77 -19.96 26.32
CA LEU A 99 -8.97 -19.10 27.50
C LEU A 99 -10.33 -19.34 28.18
N ILE A 100 -11.30 -19.94 27.49
CA ILE A 100 -12.61 -20.32 28.05
C ILE A 100 -12.56 -21.65 28.83
N GLN A 101 -11.42 -22.33 28.87
CA GLN A 101 -11.29 -23.62 29.53
C GLN A 101 -11.22 -23.45 31.06
N PRO A 102 -11.75 -24.40 31.86
CA PRO A 102 -11.84 -24.23 33.32
C PRO A 102 -10.52 -23.93 34.04
N TRP A 103 -9.40 -24.45 33.53
CA TRP A 103 -8.07 -24.22 34.11
C TRP A 103 -7.60 -22.77 33.98
N ALA A 104 -8.09 -22.00 32.99
CA ALA A 104 -7.66 -20.63 32.75
C ALA A 104 -8.20 -19.65 33.82
N SER A 105 -9.28 -20.03 34.51
CA SER A 105 -9.87 -19.25 35.61
C SER A 105 -9.27 -19.56 36.99
N ASP A 106 -8.34 -20.52 37.08
CA ASP A 106 -7.67 -20.84 38.34
C ASP A 106 -6.79 -19.64 38.78
N LYS A 107 -6.87 -19.28 40.07
CA LYS A 107 -6.19 -18.14 40.68
C LYS A 107 -4.70 -18.08 40.35
N LYS A 108 -4.03 -19.22 40.21
CA LYS A 108 -2.60 -19.27 39.86
C LYS A 108 -2.30 -18.78 38.44
N TRP A 109 -3.26 -18.89 37.53
CA TRP A 109 -3.12 -18.52 36.12
C TRP A 109 -3.54 -17.08 35.81
N VAL A 110 -4.31 -16.43 36.70
CA VAL A 110 -4.95 -15.12 36.45
C VAL A 110 -4.00 -14.10 35.84
N GLN A 111 -2.84 -13.85 36.46
CA GLN A 111 -1.90 -12.85 35.96
C GLN A 111 -1.40 -13.16 34.54
N PHE A 112 -1.02 -14.42 34.28
CA PHE A 112 -0.53 -14.81 32.97
C PHE A 112 -1.64 -14.79 31.90
N ILE A 113 -2.84 -15.22 32.27
CA ILE A 113 -4.01 -15.20 31.39
C ILE A 113 -4.42 -13.76 31.07
N ASP A 114 -4.35 -12.83 32.01
CA ASP A 114 -4.60 -11.40 31.74
C ASP A 114 -3.63 -10.86 30.68
N GLU A 115 -2.35 -11.22 30.75
CA GLU A 115 -1.39 -10.83 29.72
C GLU A 115 -1.68 -11.49 28.37
N VAL A 116 -2.12 -12.76 28.34
CA VAL A 116 -2.53 -13.43 27.10
C VAL A 116 -3.80 -12.82 26.51
N ILE A 117 -4.75 -12.37 27.34
CA ILE A 117 -5.94 -11.62 26.91
C ILE A 117 -5.50 -10.29 26.30
N GLN A 118 -4.54 -9.58 26.90
CA GLN A 118 -3.98 -8.36 26.32
C GLN A 118 -3.35 -8.62 24.94
N LEU A 119 -2.62 -9.73 24.76
CA LEU A 119 -2.10 -10.12 23.44
C LEU A 119 -3.22 -10.29 22.41
N CYS A 120 -4.30 -10.97 22.79
CA CYS A 120 -5.47 -11.18 21.93
C CYS A 120 -6.11 -9.83 21.55
N ALA A 121 -6.31 -8.95 22.53
CA ALA A 121 -6.88 -7.62 22.32
C ALA A 121 -6.02 -6.75 21.41
N THR A 122 -4.70 -6.71 21.63
CA THR A 122 -3.75 -6.00 20.77
C THR A 122 -3.77 -6.55 19.33
N SER A 123 -3.85 -7.87 19.19
CA SER A 123 -3.95 -8.52 17.88
C SER A 123 -5.26 -8.18 17.17
N LYS A 124 -6.40 -8.13 17.89
CA LYS A 124 -7.70 -7.73 17.34
C LYS A 124 -7.72 -6.28 16.86
N LYS A 125 -7.16 -5.34 17.62
CA LYS A 125 -7.00 -3.95 17.16
C LYS A 125 -6.26 -3.86 15.82
N TYR A 126 -5.24 -4.71 15.64
CA TYR A 126 -4.53 -4.77 14.37
C TYR A 126 -5.35 -5.43 13.25
N VAL A 127 -6.17 -6.45 13.55
CA VAL A 127 -7.15 -7.00 12.59
C VAL A 127 -8.10 -5.91 12.11
N GLU A 128 -8.71 -5.14 13.02
CA GLU A 128 -9.61 -4.04 12.68
C GLU A 128 -8.92 -2.98 11.82
N TYR A 129 -7.68 -2.65 12.14
CA TYR A 129 -6.86 -1.77 11.32
C TYR A 129 -6.69 -2.32 9.89
N LEU A 130 -6.32 -3.61 9.75
CA LEU A 130 -6.13 -4.23 8.44
C LEU A 130 -7.44 -4.26 7.64
N ASP A 131 -8.57 -4.58 8.28
CA ASP A 131 -9.88 -4.58 7.64
C ASP A 131 -10.25 -3.16 7.17
N ASN A 132 -10.01 -2.13 7.99
CA ASN A 132 -10.22 -0.74 7.60
C ASN A 132 -9.35 -0.32 6.40
N VAL A 133 -8.07 -0.72 6.38
CA VAL A 133 -7.18 -0.46 5.24
C VAL A 133 -7.67 -1.18 3.99
N ASN A 134 -8.04 -2.46 4.11
CA ASN A 134 -8.53 -3.26 2.99
C ASN A 134 -9.85 -2.71 2.45
N ASN A 135 -10.77 -2.32 3.32
CA ASN A 135 -12.05 -1.71 2.94
C ASN A 135 -11.83 -0.35 2.27
N ARG A 136 -10.95 0.50 2.81
CA ARG A 136 -10.59 1.77 2.16
C ARG A 136 -10.00 1.52 0.79
N MET A 137 -9.09 0.55 0.66
CA MET A 137 -8.47 0.22 -0.62
C MET A 137 -9.50 -0.33 -1.62
N HIS A 138 -10.43 -1.16 -1.17
CA HIS A 138 -11.54 -1.66 -1.98
C HIS A 138 -12.44 -0.50 -2.45
N ILE A 139 -12.86 0.38 -1.53
CA ILE A 139 -13.66 1.57 -1.85
C ILE A 139 -12.95 2.42 -2.90
N ILE A 140 -11.65 2.68 -2.71
CA ILE A 140 -10.81 3.42 -3.66
C ILE A 140 -10.78 2.74 -5.03
N HIS A 141 -10.55 1.43 -5.08
CA HIS A 141 -10.53 0.69 -6.34
C HIS A 141 -11.90 0.62 -7.03
N SER A 142 -12.99 0.69 -6.26
CA SER A 142 -14.36 0.71 -6.77
C SER A 142 -14.90 2.12 -7.04
N SER A 143 -14.19 3.18 -6.62
CA SER A 143 -14.63 4.56 -6.74
C SER A 143 -14.43 5.08 -8.16
N SER A 144 -15.45 5.73 -8.70
CA SER A 144 -15.39 6.50 -9.94
C SER A 144 -14.84 7.91 -9.77
N ILE A 145 -14.64 8.35 -8.53
CA ILE A 145 -14.15 9.68 -8.19
C ILE A 145 -12.69 9.57 -7.76
N PRO A 146 -11.76 10.31 -8.40
CA PRO A 146 -10.38 10.44 -7.92
C PRO A 146 -10.37 11.01 -6.49
N ILE A 147 -9.62 10.39 -5.58
CA ILE A 147 -9.63 10.71 -4.13
C ILE A 147 -9.03 12.07 -3.80
N ARG A 148 -8.35 12.70 -4.76
CA ARG A 148 -7.58 13.91 -4.54
C ARG A 148 -8.01 14.98 -5.53
N ASN A 149 -8.21 16.20 -5.03
CA ASN A 149 -8.63 17.34 -5.83
C ASN A 149 -7.71 17.51 -7.06
N GLY A 150 -8.33 17.66 -8.23
CA GLY A 150 -7.67 17.62 -9.53
C GLY A 150 -6.62 18.71 -9.78
N ILE A 151 -6.46 19.69 -8.88
CA ILE A 151 -5.55 20.83 -9.07
C ILE A 151 -4.11 20.48 -8.65
N ASP A 152 -3.91 19.69 -7.58
CA ASP A 152 -2.56 19.34 -7.09
C ASP A 152 -1.85 18.26 -7.94
N HIS A 153 -2.55 17.71 -8.92
CA HIS A 153 -2.12 16.58 -9.74
C HIS A 153 -1.90 16.96 -11.20
N ILE A 154 -1.79 18.27 -11.47
CA ILE A 154 -1.52 18.80 -12.79
C ILE A 154 -0.12 19.42 -12.78
N LYS A 155 0.71 19.03 -13.75
CA LYS A 155 1.94 19.76 -14.10
C LYS A 155 1.77 20.32 -15.49
N VAL A 156 1.81 21.64 -15.60
CA VAL A 156 1.82 22.37 -16.88
C VAL A 156 3.25 22.83 -17.14
N LEU A 157 3.76 22.53 -18.32
CA LEU A 157 5.12 22.88 -18.74
C LEU A 157 5.08 23.55 -20.10
N ASP A 158 5.75 24.69 -20.19
CA ASP A 158 6.00 25.36 -21.45
C ASP A 158 7.29 24.83 -22.06
N ILE A 159 7.23 24.34 -23.29
CA ILE A 159 8.40 23.81 -24.01
C ILE A 159 8.59 24.65 -25.27
N ASN A 160 9.74 25.32 -25.34
CA ASN A 160 10.10 26.13 -26.50
C ASN A 160 10.54 25.25 -27.66
N LYS A 161 10.29 25.72 -28.88
CA LYS A 161 10.73 25.02 -30.09
C LYS A 161 12.24 24.86 -30.14
N THR A 162 12.66 23.74 -30.70
CA THR A 162 14.07 23.39 -30.92
C THR A 162 14.35 23.23 -32.40
N SER A 163 15.55 23.63 -32.83
CA SER A 163 16.03 23.42 -34.20
C SER A 163 16.51 21.98 -34.48
N SER A 164 16.69 21.18 -33.42
CA SER A 164 17.07 19.77 -33.49
C SER A 164 15.90 18.91 -33.98
N MET A 165 16.05 18.27 -35.14
CA MET A 165 15.07 17.34 -35.70
C MET A 165 15.40 15.91 -35.27
N SER A 166 15.09 15.59 -34.02
CA SER A 166 15.17 14.21 -33.53
C SER A 166 14.02 13.38 -34.11
N ASN A 167 14.35 12.27 -34.77
CA ASN A 167 13.35 11.31 -35.30
C ASN A 167 12.53 10.63 -34.18
N LYS A 168 12.89 10.86 -32.91
CA LYS A 168 12.23 10.31 -31.73
C LYS A 168 10.77 10.76 -31.60
N TYR A 169 10.43 11.96 -32.07
CA TYR A 169 9.11 12.56 -31.88
C TYR A 169 8.32 12.72 -33.20
N THR A 170 8.73 12.05 -34.28
CA THR A 170 8.14 12.22 -35.62
C THR A 170 6.62 12.06 -35.63
N ASP A 171 6.06 11.08 -34.91
CA ASP A 171 4.61 10.88 -34.86
C ASP A 171 3.88 12.06 -34.20
N ILE A 172 4.47 12.62 -33.13
CA ILE A 172 3.93 13.80 -32.45
C ILE A 172 4.07 15.03 -33.35
N ILE A 173 5.20 15.20 -34.04
CA ILE A 173 5.44 16.30 -34.98
C ILE A 173 4.39 16.27 -36.11
N ASN A 174 4.22 15.11 -36.75
CA ASN A 174 3.24 14.92 -37.82
C ASN A 174 1.82 15.20 -37.35
N LEU A 175 1.45 14.73 -36.14
CA LEU A 175 0.13 15.01 -35.56
C LEU A 175 -0.08 16.51 -35.35
N MET A 176 0.95 17.23 -34.92
CA MET A 176 0.87 18.64 -34.53
C MET A 176 0.99 19.63 -35.69
N GLN A 177 1.53 19.20 -36.82
CA GLN A 177 1.78 20.04 -38.02
C GLN A 177 0.51 20.82 -38.41
N ASP A 178 -0.62 20.13 -38.54
CA ASP A 178 -1.88 20.67 -39.06
C ASP A 178 -2.83 21.18 -37.97
N LYS A 179 -2.43 21.12 -36.71
CA LYS A 179 -3.30 21.48 -35.58
C LYS A 179 -3.31 22.98 -35.36
N ALA A 180 -4.42 23.51 -34.86
CA ALA A 180 -4.50 24.92 -34.50
C ALA A 180 -3.68 25.18 -33.22
N GLU A 181 -3.28 26.44 -33.02
CA GLU A 181 -2.81 26.90 -31.72
C GLU A 181 -3.93 26.80 -30.68
N TYR A 182 -3.58 26.53 -29.42
CA TYR A 182 -4.54 26.44 -28.30
C TYR A 182 -5.63 25.36 -28.46
N ASP A 183 -5.32 24.28 -29.19
CA ASP A 183 -6.18 23.09 -29.30
C ASP A 183 -5.53 21.88 -28.63
N PRO A 184 -5.92 21.52 -27.39
CA PRO A 184 -5.33 20.41 -26.64
C PRO A 184 -5.58 19.05 -27.26
N ILE A 185 -4.53 18.24 -27.37
CA ILE A 185 -4.61 16.89 -27.94
C ILE A 185 -3.92 15.91 -27.01
N CYS A 186 -4.60 14.79 -26.72
CA CYS A 186 -4.05 13.69 -25.95
C CYS A 186 -3.01 12.93 -26.79
N ILE A 187 -1.81 12.72 -26.24
CA ILE A 187 -0.70 12.07 -26.96
C ILE A 187 -0.31 10.71 -26.38
N ASP A 188 -1.05 10.17 -25.41
CA ASP A 188 -0.65 8.95 -24.70
C ASP A 188 -0.49 7.74 -25.62
N ASN A 189 -1.27 7.66 -26.70
CA ASN A 189 -1.15 6.59 -27.71
C ASN A 189 0.09 6.71 -28.59
N LEU A 190 0.74 7.87 -28.60
CA LEU A 190 1.98 8.13 -29.35
C LEU A 190 3.24 7.98 -28.49
N ILE A 191 3.09 7.78 -27.18
CA ILE A 191 4.22 7.56 -26.29
C ILE A 191 4.61 6.07 -26.36
N PRO A 192 5.86 5.74 -26.74
CA PRO A 192 6.28 4.34 -26.83
C PRO A 192 6.11 3.59 -25.50
N HIS A 193 5.69 2.33 -25.55
CA HIS A 193 5.45 1.54 -24.33
C HIS A 193 6.72 1.15 -23.57
N ASN A 194 7.89 1.24 -24.21
CA ASN A 194 9.18 0.82 -23.68
C ASN A 194 10.03 1.97 -23.13
N VAL A 195 9.50 3.19 -23.03
CA VAL A 195 10.24 4.35 -22.51
C VAL A 195 9.74 4.77 -21.13
N PHE A 196 10.65 5.32 -20.32
CA PHE A 196 10.26 6.03 -19.11
C PHE A 196 9.61 7.37 -19.50
N GLN A 197 8.28 7.43 -19.39
CA GLN A 197 7.47 8.53 -19.95
C GLN A 197 7.91 9.92 -19.45
N ALA A 198 8.31 10.06 -18.18
CA ALA A 198 8.69 11.37 -17.67
C ALA A 198 9.96 11.90 -18.34
N ALA A 199 11.00 11.07 -18.50
CA ALA A 199 12.21 11.46 -19.21
C ALA A 199 11.96 11.64 -20.72
N TYR A 200 11.05 10.85 -21.31
CA TYR A 200 10.65 11.00 -22.70
C TYR A 200 10.00 12.36 -22.97
N LEU A 201 9.10 12.81 -22.09
CA LEU A 201 8.36 14.06 -22.27
C LEU A 201 9.14 15.31 -21.81
N GLU A 202 10.00 15.21 -20.79
CA GLU A 202 10.80 16.35 -20.31
C GLU A 202 11.95 16.70 -21.26
N GLY A 203 12.47 15.72 -22.01
CA GLY A 203 13.46 15.94 -23.07
C GLY A 203 12.84 16.09 -24.46
N MET A 204 11.62 16.64 -24.55
CA MET A 204 10.89 16.75 -25.82
C MET A 204 11.47 17.88 -26.70
N GLU A 205 11.77 17.55 -27.95
CA GLU A 205 12.34 18.46 -28.96
C GLU A 205 11.37 18.51 -30.15
N LEU A 206 10.68 19.66 -30.33
CA LEU A 206 9.70 19.86 -31.39
C LEU A 206 9.97 21.15 -32.16
N PRO A 207 9.57 21.24 -33.44
CA PRO A 207 9.69 22.48 -34.23
C PRO A 207 8.68 23.57 -33.85
N PHE A 208 7.86 23.37 -32.81
CA PHE A 208 6.81 24.29 -32.37
C PHE A 208 6.95 24.59 -30.87
N ASN A 209 6.58 25.81 -30.47
CA ASN A 209 6.36 26.11 -29.06
C ASN A 209 5.10 25.36 -28.62
N ILE A 210 5.15 24.67 -27.48
CA ILE A 210 4.00 23.93 -26.96
C ILE A 210 3.80 24.19 -25.47
N THR A 211 2.57 23.95 -25.03
CA THR A 211 2.27 23.67 -23.63
C THR A 211 2.05 22.17 -23.48
N LEU A 212 2.67 21.56 -22.48
CA LEU A 212 2.46 20.19 -22.05
C LEU A 212 1.68 20.17 -20.74
N TYR A 213 0.49 19.58 -20.77
CA TYR A 213 -0.37 19.35 -19.61
C TYR A 213 -0.29 17.89 -19.19
N ARG A 214 0.11 17.65 -17.94
CA ARG A 214 0.26 16.30 -17.38
C ARG A 214 -0.67 16.14 -16.19
N TYR A 215 -1.53 15.12 -16.25
CA TYR A 215 -2.44 14.76 -15.16
C TYR A 215 -2.01 13.45 -14.49
N TYR A 216 -1.68 13.52 -13.20
CA TYR A 216 -1.28 12.37 -12.39
C TYR A 216 -2.48 11.78 -11.66
N SER A 217 -3.14 10.80 -12.28
CA SER A 217 -4.35 10.17 -11.71
C SER A 217 -4.11 9.47 -10.36
N GLY A 218 -2.87 9.06 -10.06
CA GLY A 218 -2.50 8.35 -8.84
C GLY A 218 -3.11 6.93 -8.72
N ASN A 219 -3.79 6.46 -9.76
CA ASN A 219 -4.40 5.14 -9.83
C ASN A 219 -3.83 4.33 -11.01
N TYR A 220 -4.51 3.25 -11.39
CA TYR A 220 -4.06 2.36 -12.48
C TYR A 220 -4.10 3.00 -13.88
N ILE A 221 -4.72 4.18 -14.06
CA ILE A 221 -4.78 4.91 -15.34
C ILE A 221 -3.40 5.46 -15.71
N GLY A 222 -2.54 5.72 -14.72
CA GLY A 222 -1.22 6.29 -14.93
C GLY A 222 -1.27 7.80 -15.17
N THR A 223 -0.23 8.35 -15.78
CA THR A 223 -0.16 9.77 -16.13
C THR A 223 -0.75 9.97 -17.52
N LEU A 224 -1.69 10.89 -17.65
CA LEU A 224 -2.26 11.29 -18.94
C LEU A 224 -1.63 12.60 -19.42
N ASN A 225 -1.37 12.72 -20.72
CA ASN A 225 -0.60 13.83 -21.28
C ASN A 225 -1.33 14.47 -22.48
N TRP A 226 -1.48 15.78 -22.43
CA TRP A 226 -1.99 16.61 -23.53
C TRP A 226 -0.95 17.64 -23.94
N ILE A 227 -0.94 17.99 -25.22
CA ILE A 227 -0.14 19.10 -25.75
C ILE A 227 -0.99 20.00 -26.64
N TRP A 228 -0.62 21.27 -26.76
CA TRP A 228 -1.13 22.18 -27.80
C TRP A 228 -0.03 23.14 -28.23
N LYS A 229 -0.15 23.65 -29.48
CA LYS A 229 0.77 24.65 -30.01
C LYS A 229 0.50 26.01 -29.37
N ARG A 230 1.58 26.74 -29.16
CA ARG A 230 1.59 28.14 -28.75
C ARG A 230 2.12 29.01 -29.89
N PRO A 231 1.75 30.30 -29.92
CA PRO A 231 2.36 31.26 -30.84
C PRO A 231 3.88 31.32 -30.69
N ASP A 232 4.54 31.65 -31.80
CA ASP A 232 5.99 31.82 -31.83
C ASP A 232 6.46 33.09 -31.12
N THR A 233 5.61 34.12 -31.06
CA THR A 233 5.93 35.41 -30.44
C THR A 233 5.16 35.60 -29.14
N VAL A 234 5.87 36.06 -28.11
CA VAL A 234 5.33 36.26 -26.76
C VAL A 234 4.20 37.30 -26.76
N GLU A 235 4.26 38.30 -27.64
CA GLU A 235 3.22 39.33 -27.78
C GLU A 235 1.88 38.79 -28.28
N LEU A 236 1.88 37.67 -29.00
CA LEU A 236 0.67 36.99 -29.46
C LEU A 236 0.11 36.02 -28.41
N PHE A 237 0.73 35.93 -27.23
CA PHE A 237 0.28 35.03 -26.18
C PHE A 237 -1.04 35.50 -25.59
N ASP A 238 -2.07 34.67 -25.75
CA ASP A 238 -3.41 34.94 -25.30
C ASP A 238 -3.69 34.12 -24.04
N LYS A 239 -3.60 34.78 -22.88
CA LYS A 239 -3.87 34.13 -21.58
C LYS A 239 -5.28 33.57 -21.47
N THR A 240 -6.25 34.17 -22.17
CA THR A 240 -7.63 33.68 -22.18
C THR A 240 -7.72 32.37 -22.94
N LYS A 241 -7.10 32.29 -24.14
CA LYS A 241 -7.04 31.03 -24.91
C LYS A 241 -6.24 29.95 -24.20
N GLU A 242 -5.16 30.30 -23.52
CA GLU A 242 -4.40 29.36 -22.69
C GLU A 242 -5.27 28.79 -21.57
N SER A 243 -6.00 29.66 -20.85
CA SER A 243 -6.92 29.24 -19.79
C SER A 243 -8.05 28.35 -20.32
N GLN A 244 -8.60 28.66 -21.50
CA GLN A 244 -9.59 27.82 -22.17
C GLN A 244 -9.02 26.46 -22.59
N SER A 245 -7.76 26.42 -23.02
CA SER A 245 -7.06 25.17 -23.37
C SER A 245 -6.87 24.28 -22.15
N LEU A 246 -6.45 24.86 -21.02
CA LEU A 246 -6.34 24.16 -19.75
C LEU A 246 -7.68 23.56 -19.30
N LEU A 247 -8.77 24.33 -19.43
CA LEU A 247 -10.12 23.86 -19.12
C LEU A 247 -10.54 22.72 -20.05
N LYS A 248 -10.35 22.85 -21.37
CA LYS A 248 -10.66 21.79 -22.35
C LYS A 248 -9.90 20.50 -22.06
N ALA A 249 -8.60 20.59 -21.78
CA ALA A 249 -7.78 19.43 -21.41
C ALA A 249 -8.32 18.77 -20.13
N HIS A 250 -8.65 19.57 -19.12
CA HIS A 250 -9.22 19.09 -17.87
C HIS A 250 -10.60 18.44 -18.04
N GLU A 251 -11.49 19.02 -18.85
CA GLU A 251 -12.82 18.47 -19.15
C GLU A 251 -12.76 17.18 -19.96
N SER A 252 -11.69 17.01 -20.76
CA SER A 252 -11.44 15.79 -21.54
C SER A 252 -10.89 14.62 -20.70
N LEU A 253 -10.58 14.85 -19.42
CA LEU A 253 -10.15 13.77 -18.52
C LEU A 253 -11.21 12.67 -18.48
N PRO A 254 -10.83 11.39 -18.68
CA PRO A 254 -11.78 10.30 -18.72
C PRO A 254 -12.53 10.20 -17.39
N LYS A 255 -13.86 10.27 -17.44
CA LYS A 255 -14.76 10.06 -16.30
C LYS A 255 -14.96 8.58 -15.95
N TYR A 256 -13.94 7.73 -16.14
CA TYR A 256 -14.11 6.26 -16.11
C TYR A 256 -13.19 5.54 -15.14
N SER A 257 -13.78 4.55 -14.44
CA SER A 257 -13.30 3.99 -13.18
C SER A 257 -12.64 2.61 -13.28
N THR A 258 -12.74 1.86 -14.39
CA THR A 258 -12.14 0.51 -14.45
C THR A 258 -11.47 0.12 -15.78
N ARG A 259 -10.52 -0.84 -15.65
CA ARG A 259 -9.72 -1.49 -16.72
C ARG A 259 -10.55 -2.11 -17.86
N GLN A 260 -11.84 -2.37 -17.62
CA GLN A 260 -12.75 -3.06 -18.54
C GLN A 260 -13.21 -2.17 -19.70
N MET A 261 -13.19 -0.85 -19.53
CA MET A 261 -13.66 0.13 -20.52
C MET A 261 -12.61 0.51 -21.57
N ARG A 262 -11.38 -0.02 -21.50
CA ARG A 262 -10.33 0.17 -22.53
C ARG A 262 -10.49 -0.74 -23.75
N LYS A 263 -11.41 -1.70 -23.72
CA LYS A 263 -11.62 -2.71 -24.78
C LYS A 263 -12.85 -2.44 -25.65
N MET A 264 -13.51 -1.29 -25.49
CA MET A 264 -14.59 -0.86 -26.38
C MET A 264 -14.08 0.15 -27.38
#